data_AF-A0A821M6R6-F1
#
_entry.id   AF-A0A821M6R6-F1
#
_cell.length_a   1.000
_cell.length_b   1.000
_cell.length_c   1.000
_cell.angle_alpha   90.00
_cell.angle_beta   90.00
_cell.angle_gamma   90.00
#
_symmetry.space_group_name_H-M   'P 1'
#
loop_
_entity.id
_entity.type
_entity.pdbx_description
1 polymer ?
#
loop_
_entity_poly.entity_id
_entity_poly.type
_entity_poly.pdbx_seq_one_letter_code
_entity_poly.pdbx_strand_id
1 'polypeptide(L)'
;MINKEKSDDTASSSTATRPKYNTKERVCTTISESPTHRLDIEDLFSNPSDSKDKPNLDILKQHILLEGRLTEQAALRIIES
;
A
#
# COMPACT_ATOMS: atom_id res chain seq x y z
N MET A 1 57.11 29.69 31.67
CA MET A 1 55.86 30.03 30.97
C MET A 1 54.81 29.00 31.36
N ILE A 2 53.70 29.48 31.91
CA ILE A 2 52.63 28.69 32.51
C ILE A 2 51.66 28.30 31.40
N ASN A 3 51.47 27.01 31.14
CA ASN A 3 50.44 26.56 30.21
C ASN A 3 49.10 26.50 30.94
N LYS A 4 48.14 27.26 30.42
CA LYS A 4 46.76 27.35 30.85
C LYS A 4 45.89 26.84 29.70
N GLU A 5 45.39 25.62 29.81
CA GLU A 5 44.27 25.08 29.03
C GLU A 5 43.43 24.25 30.01
N LYS A 6 42.38 24.88 30.55
CA LYS A 6 40.97 24.76 30.12
C LYS A 6 40.44 23.33 30.31
N SER A 7 39.77 23.17 31.44
CA SER A 7 38.75 22.16 31.71
C SER A 7 37.58 22.35 30.73
N ASP A 8 37.35 21.38 29.86
CA ASP A 8 36.04 21.20 29.23
C ASP A 8 35.30 20.10 30.00
N ASP A 9 34.25 20.53 30.68
CA ASP A 9 33.33 19.72 31.45
C ASP A 9 32.67 18.67 30.55
N THR A 10 32.93 17.40 30.86
CA THR A 10 32.13 16.27 30.38
C THR A 10 30.77 16.31 31.08
N ALA A 11 29.83 17.10 30.54
CA ALA A 11 28.43 17.06 30.93
C ALA A 11 27.70 16.01 30.08
N SER A 12 27.72 14.76 30.54
CA SER A 12 26.80 13.71 30.05
C SER A 12 25.38 14.05 30.50
N SER A 13 24.71 14.94 29.76
CA SER A 13 23.28 15.20 29.91
C SER A 13 22.51 14.15 29.11
N SER A 14 22.21 13.02 29.75
CA SER A 14 21.30 12.01 29.21
C SER A 14 19.85 12.54 29.21
N THR A 15 19.53 13.46 28.31
CA THR A 15 18.13 13.68 27.93
C THR A 15 17.75 12.49 27.06
N ALA A 16 17.00 11.56 27.64
CA ALA A 16 16.43 10.43 26.91
C ALA A 16 15.39 10.95 25.91
N THR A 17 15.87 11.39 24.75
CA THR A 17 15.02 11.78 23.62
C THR A 17 14.28 10.51 23.18
N ARG A 18 12.96 10.47 23.38
CA ARG A 18 12.15 9.34 22.87
C ARG A 18 12.45 9.17 21.38
N PRO A 19 12.71 7.95 20.90
CA PRO A 19 12.90 7.72 19.48
C PRO A 19 11.67 8.26 18.75
N LYS A 20 11.89 9.17 17.79
CA LYS A 20 10.82 9.74 17.00
C LYS A 20 10.44 8.71 15.94
N TYR A 21 9.50 7.83 16.27
CA TYR A 21 9.03 6.80 15.35
C TYR A 21 8.27 7.44 14.20
N ASN A 22 8.54 6.97 12.98
CA ASN A 22 7.75 7.35 11.81
C ASN A 22 6.35 6.74 11.95
N THR A 23 5.33 7.59 12.09
CA THR A 23 3.93 7.16 12.22
C THR A 23 3.19 7.10 10.88
N LYS A 24 3.83 7.46 9.77
CA LYS A 24 3.24 7.41 8.43
C LYS A 24 3.49 6.09 7.73
N GLU A 25 4.61 5.45 8.04
CA GLU A 25 5.00 4.18 7.43
C GLU A 25 4.36 2.99 8.14
N ARG A 26 4.11 1.93 7.36
CA ARG A 26 3.56 0.68 7.89
C ARG A 26 4.60 0.01 8.78
N VAL A 27 4.18 -0.39 9.98
CA VAL A 27 5.01 -1.15 10.91
C VAL A 27 5.24 -2.59 10.41
N CYS A 28 4.23 -3.20 9.80
CA CYS A 28 4.31 -4.55 9.22
C CYS A 28 4.45 -4.47 7.70
N THR A 29 5.69 -4.42 7.22
CA THR A 29 6.02 -4.28 5.79
C THR A 29 5.99 -5.59 5.02
N THR A 30 5.93 -6.74 5.71
CA THR A 30 5.91 -8.08 5.10
C THR A 30 4.56 -8.46 4.52
N ILE A 31 3.50 -7.73 4.86
CA ILE A 31 2.14 -8.00 4.39
C ILE A 31 1.93 -7.26 3.08
N SER A 32 1.59 -8.01 2.03
CA SER A 32 1.22 -7.45 0.72
C SER A 32 0.08 -6.44 0.86
N GLU A 33 0.19 -5.35 0.10
CA GLU A 33 -0.89 -4.38 0.02
C GLU A 33 -1.99 -4.89 -0.90
N SER A 34 -3.24 -4.59 -0.54
CA SER A 34 -4.36 -4.77 -1.45
C SER A 34 -4.21 -3.83 -2.65
N PRO A 35 -4.60 -4.23 -3.87
CA PRO A 35 -4.62 -3.35 -5.03
C PRO A 35 -5.52 -2.13 -4.80
N THR A 36 -4.95 -0.93 -4.97
CA THR A 36 -5.71 0.33 -4.88
C THR A 36 -6.62 0.55 -6.09
N HIS A 37 -6.25 -0.02 -7.24
CA HIS A 37 -7.00 0.06 -8.48
C HIS A 37 -8.24 -0.83 -8.44
N ARG A 38 -9.36 -0.32 -8.95
CA ARG A 38 -10.57 -1.12 -9.14
C ARG A 38 -10.63 -1.59 -10.59
N LEU A 39 -10.83 -2.89 -10.80
CA LEU A 39 -10.99 -3.40 -12.17
C LEU A 39 -12.31 -2.90 -12.77
N ASP A 40 -12.19 -2.38 -13.98
CA ASP A 40 -13.30 -1.87 -14.77
C ASP A 40 -13.71 -2.86 -15.87
N ILE A 41 -14.79 -2.53 -16.59
CA ILE A 41 -15.30 -3.36 -17.68
C ILE A 41 -14.24 -3.55 -18.77
N GLU A 42 -13.45 -2.52 -19.05
CA GLU A 42 -12.40 -2.55 -20.07
C GLU A 42 -11.23 -3.47 -19.68
N ASP A 43 -10.95 -3.61 -18.39
CA ASP A 43 -9.89 -4.51 -17.91
C ASP A 43 -10.31 -5.98 -17.97
N LEU A 44 -11.60 -6.23 -17.79
CA LEU A 44 -12.16 -7.57 -17.59
C LEU A 44 -12.74 -8.19 -18.85
N PHE A 45 -13.34 -7.40 -19.74
CA PHE A 45 -14.06 -7.90 -20.91
C PHE A 45 -13.31 -7.51 -22.19
N SER A 46 -13.15 -8.48 -23.10
CA SER A 46 -12.45 -8.22 -24.37
C SER A 46 -13.31 -7.36 -25.29
N ASN A 47 -14.63 -7.55 -25.24
CA ASN A 47 -15.60 -6.77 -25.99
C ASN A 47 -16.56 -6.05 -25.02
N PRO A 48 -16.25 -4.80 -24.63
CA PRO A 48 -17.06 -4.04 -23.70
C PRO A 48 -18.50 -3.83 -24.17
N SER A 49 -18.75 -3.82 -25.48
CA SER A 49 -20.09 -3.63 -26.05
C SER A 49 -20.96 -4.89 -26.07
N ASP A 50 -20.40 -6.09 -25.91
CA ASP A 50 -21.15 -7.34 -25.96
C ASP A 50 -21.56 -7.79 -24.56
N SER A 51 -22.85 -7.71 -24.23
CA SER A 51 -23.37 -8.09 -22.92
C SER A 51 -23.25 -9.59 -22.59
N LYS A 52 -22.99 -10.45 -23.58
CA LYS A 52 -22.76 -11.90 -23.37
C LYS A 52 -21.28 -12.28 -23.28
N ASP A 53 -20.38 -11.33 -23.43
CA ASP A 53 -18.94 -11.60 -23.29
C ASP A 53 -18.62 -12.06 -21.87
N LYS A 54 -17.67 -12.99 -21.74
CA LYS A 54 -17.27 -13.54 -20.44
C LYS A 54 -16.10 -12.73 -19.88
N PRO A 55 -16.04 -12.51 -18.56
CA PRO A 55 -14.89 -11.83 -17.96
C PRO A 55 -13.64 -12.69 -18.05
N ASN A 56 -12.48 -12.03 -18.17
CA ASN A 56 -11.18 -12.69 -18.09
C ASN A 56 -10.92 -13.21 -16.68
N LEU A 57 -11.04 -14.53 -16.51
CA LEU A 57 -10.96 -15.20 -15.21
C LEU A 57 -9.56 -15.17 -14.60
N ASP A 58 -8.50 -15.12 -15.40
CA ASP A 58 -7.13 -15.14 -14.88
C ASP A 58 -6.82 -13.79 -14.19
N ILE A 59 -7.19 -12.68 -14.83
CA ILE A 59 -7.08 -11.34 -14.25
C ILE A 59 -7.97 -11.23 -13.02
N LEU A 60 -9.23 -11.63 -13.13
CA LEU A 60 -10.20 -11.54 -12.04
C LEU A 60 -9.76 -12.34 -10.81
N LYS A 61 -9.29 -13.58 -11.02
CA LYS A 61 -8.82 -14.45 -9.94
C LYS A 61 -7.61 -13.86 -9.22
N GLN A 62 -6.63 -13.38 -9.97
CA GLN A 62 -5.44 -12.77 -9.40
C GLN A 62 -5.80 -11.53 -8.57
N HIS A 63 -6.72 -10.70 -9.08
CA HIS A 63 -7.14 -9.48 -8.40
C HIS A 63 -7.90 -9.77 -7.10
N ILE A 64 -8.84 -10.72 -7.11
CA ILE A 64 -9.60 -11.12 -5.91
C ILE A 64 -8.70 -11.79 -4.87
N LEU A 65 -7.71 -12.59 -5.29
CA LEU A 65 -6.74 -13.21 -4.37
C LEU A 65 -5.96 -12.17 -3.56
N LEU A 66 -5.64 -11.04 -4.19
CA LEU A 66 -4.98 -9.90 -3.56
C LEU A 66 -5.98 -8.95 -2.86
N GLU A 67 -7.24 -9.35 -2.69
CA GLU A 67 -8.31 -8.54 -2.10
C GLU A 67 -8.64 -7.25 -2.89
N GLY A 68 -8.32 -7.25 -4.18
CA GLY A 68 -8.69 -6.19 -5.11
C GLY A 68 -10.19 -6.09 -5.33
N ARG A 69 -10.67 -4.89 -5.68
CA ARG A 69 -12.09 -4.60 -5.90
C ARG A 69 -12.40 -4.34 -7.36
N LEU A 70 -13.68 -4.45 -7.72
CA LEU A 70 -14.21 -4.07 -9.02
C LEU A 70 -14.97 -2.75 -8.89
N THR A 71 -15.18 -2.05 -10.00
CA THR A 71 -16.25 -1.05 -10.05
C THR A 71 -17.62 -1.70 -10.01
N GLU A 72 -18.61 -0.92 -9.57
CA GLU A 72 -19.99 -1.40 -9.44
C GLU A 72 -20.53 -1.91 -10.78
N GLN A 73 -20.29 -1.17 -11.87
CA GLN A 73 -20.74 -1.55 -13.21
C GLN A 73 -20.11 -2.87 -13.67
N ALA A 74 -18.82 -3.08 -13.43
CA ALA A 74 -18.16 -4.34 -13.74
C ALA A 74 -18.70 -5.51 -12.90
N ALA A 75 -18.95 -5.28 -11.60
CA ALA A 75 -19.50 -6.29 -10.71
C ALA A 75 -20.95 -6.67 -11.08
N LEU A 76 -21.82 -5.69 -11.33
CA LEU A 76 -23.20 -5.91 -11.76
C LEU A 76 -23.25 -6.69 -13.06
N ARG A 77 -22.40 -6.35 -14.03
CA ARG A 77 -22.31 -7.08 -15.29
C ARG A 77 -21.98 -8.56 -15.11
N ILE A 78 -21.11 -8.91 -14.16
CA ILE A 78 -20.79 -10.32 -13.86
C ILE A 78 -21.98 -11.05 -13.19
N ILE A 79 -22.78 -10.33 -12.40
CA ILE A 79 -23.93 -10.91 -11.66
C ILE A 79 -25.14 -11.10 -12.57
N GLU A 80 -25.37 -10.16 -13.48
CA GLU A 80 -26.54 -10.12 -14.37
C GLU A 80 -26.33 -10.88 -15.70
N SER A 81 -25.08 -11.30 -16.00
CA SER A 81 -24.73 -12.03 -17.24
C SER A 81 -25.32 -13.43 -17.34
#